data_AF-A0A7C5MU60-F1
#
_entry.id   AF-A0A7C5MU60-F1
#
_cell.length_a   1.000
_cell.length_b   1.000
_cell.length_c   1.000
_cell.angle_alpha   90.00
_cell.angle_beta   90.00
_cell.angle_gamma   90.00
#
_symmetry.space_group_name_H-M   'P 1'
#
loop_
_entity.id
_entity.type
_entity.pdbx_description
1 polymer ?
#
loop_
_entity_poly.entity_id
_entity_poly.type
_entity_poly.pdbx_seq_one_letter_code
_entity_poly.pdbx_strand_id
1 'polypeptide(L)'
;MTEINGPLKIMVVNEPEAEGWQLLVRFTDEFKSASLEEQGETFARYRQELVAGIQQLSEGDRNRDGMAIVLQLVNELLPYIREGQIALEEAIVVQIGRPQAVSITDFLNG
;
A
#
# COMPACT_ATOMS: atom_id res chain seq x y z
N MET A 1 -9.44 -13.66 -2.09
CA MET A 1 -8.09 -13.33 -1.57
C MET A 1 -7.17 -12.90 -2.71
N THR A 2 -7.24 -11.62 -3.07
CA THR A 2 -6.39 -11.02 -4.11
C THR A 2 -5.08 -10.58 -3.46
N GLU A 3 -4.05 -11.43 -3.48
CA GLU A 3 -2.71 -11.03 -3.08
C GLU A 3 -2.15 -10.06 -4.12
N ILE A 4 -2.04 -8.79 -3.74
CA ILE A 4 -1.22 -7.84 -4.49
C ILE A 4 0.24 -8.18 -4.17
N ASN A 5 0.85 -9.04 -4.98
CA ASN A 5 2.29 -9.29 -4.94
C ASN A 5 3.03 -7.96 -5.18
N GLY A 6 3.93 -7.58 -4.28
CA GLY A 6 4.62 -6.29 -4.34
C GLY A 6 5.65 -6.12 -3.22
N PRO A 7 6.35 -4.98 -3.19
CA PRO A 7 7.39 -4.71 -2.19
C PRO A 7 6.82 -4.44 -0.78
N LEU A 8 5.49 -4.42 -0.64
CA LEU A 8 4.78 -4.07 0.58
C LEU A 8 3.91 -5.23 1.07
N LYS A 9 3.95 -5.47 2.38
CA LYS A 9 2.93 -6.20 3.13
C LYS A 9 2.04 -5.18 3.83
N ILE A 10 0.75 -5.19 3.52
CA ILE A 10 -0.22 -4.24 4.06
C ILE A 10 -1.19 -5.01 4.95
N MET A 11 -1.31 -4.58 6.20
CA MET A 11 -2.32 -5.10 7.13
C MET A 11 -3.25 -3.97 7.51
N VAL A 12 -4.52 -4.30 7.62
CA VAL A 12 -5.56 -3.37 8.06
C VAL A 12 -5.80 -3.63 9.53
N VAL A 13 -5.62 -2.59 10.34
CA VAL A 13 -5.89 -2.63 11.77
C VAL A 13 -7.18 -1.86 12.03
N ASN A 14 -8.09 -2.50 12.74
CA ASN A 14 -9.34 -1.92 13.20
C ASN A 14 -9.33 -1.91 14.73
N GLU A 15 -8.97 -0.77 15.31
CA GLU A 15 -9.01 -0.60 16.76
C GLU A 15 -10.38 -0.03 17.16
N PRO A 16 -11.09 -0.65 18.13
CA PRO A 16 -12.44 -0.22 18.52
C PRO A 16 -12.52 1.24 18.98
N GLU A 17 -11.40 1.80 19.45
CA GLU A 17 -11.31 3.17 19.98
C GLU A 17 -10.80 4.19 18.94
N ALA A 18 -10.35 3.75 17.76
CA ALA A 18 -9.82 4.62 16.73
C ALA A 18 -10.93 5.16 15.80
N GLU A 19 -10.87 6.47 15.49
CA GLU A 19 -11.70 7.04 14.44
C GLU A 19 -11.15 6.68 13.05
N GLY A 20 -11.56 5.52 12.53
CA GLY A 20 -11.24 5.08 11.16
C GLY A 20 -10.40 3.80 11.11
N TRP A 21 -9.72 3.59 9.98
CA TRP A 21 -8.86 2.43 9.77
C TRP A 21 -7.40 2.84 9.85
N GLN A 22 -6.55 1.94 10.32
CA GLN A 22 -5.10 2.09 10.22
C GLN A 22 -4.57 1.05 9.24
N LEU A 23 -3.65 1.46 8.37
CA LEU A 23 -2.84 0.55 7.57
C LEU A 23 -1.48 0.44 8.24
N LEU A 24 -1.11 -0.79 8.56
CA LEU A 24 0.23 -1.13 8.97
C LEU A 24 0.97 -1.69 7.76
N VAL A 25 1.96 -0.94 7.29
CA VAL A 25 2.70 -1.22 6.06
C VAL A 25 4.12 -1.60 6.40
N ARG A 26 4.58 -2.73 5.88
CA ARG A 26 5.95 -3.23 6.04
C ARG A 26 6.54 -3.59 4.70
N PHE A 27 7.85 -3.44 4.55
CA PHE A 27 8.56 -3.93 3.36
C PHE A 27 8.77 -5.44 3.44
N THR A 28 8.74 -6.12 2.29
CA THR A 28 9.09 -7.54 2.21
C THR A 28 10.58 -7.75 2.45
N ASP A 29 10.96 -8.93 2.96
CA ASP A 29 12.38 -9.25 3.21
C ASP A 29 13.20 -9.22 1.91
N GLU A 30 12.60 -9.66 0.81
CA GLU A 30 13.20 -9.58 -0.53
C GLU A 30 13.52 -8.13 -0.92
N PHE A 31 12.57 -7.20 -0.70
CA PHE A 31 12.79 -5.77 -0.98
C PHE A 31 13.86 -5.15 -0.07
N LYS A 32 13.87 -5.50 1.23
CA LYS A 32 14.89 -5.04 2.18
C LYS A 32 16.30 -5.48 1.79
N SER A 33 16.43 -6.69 1.26
CA SER A 33 17.71 -7.28 0.87
C SER A 33 18.25 -6.77 -0.48
N ALA A 34 17.40 -6.15 -1.29
CA ALA A 34 17.78 -5.61 -2.60
C ALA A 34 18.67 -4.37 -2.46
N SER A 35 19.49 -4.09 -3.47
CA SER A 35 20.26 -2.85 -3.54
C SER A 35 19.33 -1.63 -3.64
N LEU A 36 19.84 -0.44 -3.30
CA LEU A 36 19.07 0.81 -3.38
C LEU A 36 18.50 1.07 -4.79
N GLU A 37 19.27 0.75 -5.82
CA GLU A 37 18.84 0.87 -7.22
C GLU A 37 17.67 -0.10 -7.51
N GLU A 38 17.83 -1.37 -7.18
CA GLU A 38 16.79 -2.40 -7.34
C GLU A 38 15.52 -2.09 -6.53
N GLN A 39 15.67 -1.53 -5.33
CA GLN A 39 14.54 -1.03 -4.53
C GLN A 39 13.80 0.08 -5.29
N GLY A 40 14.51 1.08 -5.80
CA GLY A 40 13.94 2.17 -6.58
C GLY A 40 13.22 1.70 -7.85
N GLU A 41 13.78 0.71 -8.54
CA GLU A 41 13.16 0.10 -9.73
C GLU A 41 11.93 -0.73 -9.39
N THR A 42 12.02 -1.60 -8.38
CA THR A 42 10.94 -2.47 -7.93
C THR A 42 9.75 -1.64 -7.48
N PHE A 43 9.99 -0.58 -6.71
CA PHE A 43 8.95 0.32 -6.23
C PHE A 43 8.31 1.13 -7.37
N ALA A 44 9.10 1.54 -8.37
CA ALA A 44 8.58 2.22 -9.56
C ALA A 44 7.73 1.30 -10.45
N ARG A 45 8.13 0.02 -10.59
CA ARG A 45 7.36 -0.99 -11.31
C ARG A 45 6.04 -1.27 -10.60
N TYR A 46 6.08 -1.45 -9.29
CA TYR A 46 4.90 -1.65 -8.47
C TYR A 46 3.89 -0.49 -8.62
N ARG A 47 4.37 0.76 -8.64
CA ARG A 47 3.53 1.93 -8.96
C ARG A 47 2.81 1.79 -10.31
N GLN A 48 3.52 1.34 -11.35
CA GLN A 48 2.92 1.16 -12.68
C GLN A 48 1.89 0.04 -12.70
N GLU A 49 2.14 -1.07 -11.99
CA GLU A 49 1.20 -2.17 -11.84
C GLU A 49 -0.09 -1.72 -11.14
N LEU A 50 0.03 -0.91 -10.08
CA LEU A 50 -1.13 -0.32 -9.40
C LEU A 50 -1.96 0.55 -10.34
N VAL A 51 -1.30 1.44 -11.11
CA VAL A 51 -2.00 2.28 -12.10
C VAL A 51 -2.72 1.43 -13.15
N ALA A 52 -2.05 0.41 -13.70
CA ALA A 52 -2.63 -0.47 -14.69
C ALA A 52 -3.83 -1.25 -14.13
N GLY A 53 -3.72 -1.78 -12.92
CA GLY A 53 -4.82 -2.51 -12.28
C GLY A 53 -6.02 -1.60 -11.97
N ILE A 54 -5.79 -0.37 -11.49
CA ILE A 54 -6.87 0.62 -11.27
C ILE A 54 -7.64 0.90 -12.57
N GLN A 55 -6.92 1.04 -13.69
CA GLN A 55 -7.54 1.31 -15.01
C GLN A 55 -8.37 0.15 -15.55
N GLN A 56 -8.08 -1.08 -15.11
CA GLN A 56 -8.83 -2.29 -15.50
C GLN A 56 -10.11 -2.49 -14.68
N LEU A 57 -10.26 -1.79 -13.56
CA LEU A 57 -11.38 -1.93 -12.65
C LEU A 57 -12.44 -0.83 -12.87
N SER A 58 -13.70 -1.19 -12.68
CA SER A 58 -14.83 -0.26 -12.87
C SER A 58 -14.86 0.82 -11.79
N GLU A 59 -15.52 1.94 -12.07
CA GLU A 59 -15.82 2.93 -11.04
C GLU A 59 -16.74 2.31 -9.97
N GLY A 60 -16.45 2.57 -8.70
CA GLY A 60 -17.14 1.95 -7.56
C GLY A 60 -16.68 0.53 -7.23
N ASP A 61 -15.70 -0.03 -7.96
CA ASP A 61 -15.06 -1.28 -7.57
C ASP A 61 -14.18 -1.05 -6.33
N ARG A 62 -14.44 -1.81 -5.27
CA ARG A 62 -13.71 -1.68 -3.99
C ARG A 62 -12.22 -1.99 -4.13
N ASN A 63 -11.85 -2.90 -5.02
CA ASN A 63 -10.44 -3.20 -5.29
C ASN A 63 -9.75 -1.99 -5.94
N ARG A 64 -10.48 -1.23 -6.77
CA ARG A 64 -9.97 0.01 -7.37
C ARG A 64 -9.68 1.05 -6.30
N ASP A 65 -10.59 1.22 -5.35
CA ASP A 65 -10.43 2.17 -4.25
C ASP A 65 -9.24 1.77 -3.35
N GLY A 66 -9.12 0.49 -3.01
CA GLY A 66 -7.98 -0.05 -2.26
C GLY A 66 -6.65 0.17 -2.97
N MET A 67 -6.57 -0.16 -4.26
CA MET A 67 -5.36 0.08 -5.07
C MET A 67 -5.03 1.56 -5.19
N ALA A 68 -6.03 2.45 -5.25
CA ALA A 68 -5.81 3.90 -5.30
C ALA A 68 -5.17 4.44 -4.02
N ILE A 69 -5.59 3.93 -2.85
CA ILE A 69 -4.96 4.27 -1.56
C ILE A 69 -3.49 3.82 -1.54
N VAL A 70 -3.22 2.58 -1.97
CA VAL A 70 -1.84 2.07 -2.03
C VAL A 70 -1.00 2.85 -3.04
N LEU A 71 -1.56 3.23 -4.19
CA LEU A 71 -0.87 4.04 -5.19
C LEU A 71 -0.48 5.41 -4.64
N GLN A 72 -1.36 6.06 -3.86
CA GLN A 72 -1.03 7.32 -3.20
C GLN A 72 0.18 7.15 -2.27
N LEU A 73 0.14 6.14 -1.39
CA LEU A 73 1.26 5.85 -0.48
C LEU A 73 2.56 5.56 -1.26
N VAL A 74 2.49 4.76 -2.33
CA VAL A 74 3.66 4.44 -3.16
C VAL A 74 4.22 5.68 -3.82
N ASN A 75 3.39 6.61 -4.29
CA ASN A 75 3.84 7.88 -4.87
C ASN A 75 4.56 8.76 -3.85
N GLU A 76 4.07 8.79 -2.61
CA GLU A 76 4.67 9.55 -1.51
C GLU A 76 6.02 8.96 -1.07
N LEU A 77 6.14 7.63 -1.01
CA LEU A 77 7.36 6.94 -0.55
C LEU A 77 8.46 6.83 -1.61
N LEU A 78 8.11 6.73 -2.90
CA LEU A 78 9.07 6.48 -3.98
C LEU A 78 10.31 7.40 -4.01
N PRO A 79 10.22 8.75 -3.86
CA PRO A 79 11.41 9.59 -3.86
C PRO A 79 12.37 9.24 -2.70
N TYR A 80 11.84 9.02 -1.50
CA TYR A 80 12.63 8.69 -0.33
C TYR A 80 13.21 7.26 -0.39
N ILE A 81 12.50 6.32 -1.01
CA ILE A 81 13.06 4.99 -1.33
C ILE A 81 14.30 5.15 -2.22
N ARG A 82 14.22 5.93 -3.29
CA ARG A 82 15.33 6.12 -4.24
C ARG A 82 16.54 6.82 -3.63
N GLU A 83 16.30 7.67 -2.64
CA GLU A 83 17.34 8.39 -1.91
C GLU A 83 17.89 7.61 -0.70
N GLY A 84 17.33 6.43 -0.41
CA GLY A 84 17.74 5.61 0.74
C GLY A 84 17.41 6.24 2.08
N GLN A 85 16.38 7.10 2.12
CA GLN A 85 15.99 7.89 3.29
C GLN A 85 14.90 7.24 4.15
N ILE A 86 14.41 6.06 3.77
CA ILE A 86 13.40 5.30 4.53
C ILE A 86 14.07 4.19 5.32
N ALA A 87 13.75 4.11 6.61
CA ALA A 87 14.10 2.96 7.45
C ALA A 87 13.19 1.76 7.11
N LEU A 88 13.67 0.87 6.24
CA LEU A 88 12.88 -0.26 5.75
C LEU A 88 12.49 -1.29 6.83
N GLU A 89 13.19 -1.29 7.98
CA GLU A 89 12.89 -2.18 9.11
C GLU A 89 11.69 -1.75 9.94
N GLU A 90 11.30 -0.48 9.82
CA GLU A 90 10.17 0.06 10.58
C GLU A 90 8.85 -0.18 9.86
N ALA A 91 7.79 -0.28 10.63
CA ALA A 91 6.45 -0.33 10.08
C ALA A 91 5.90 1.09 9.91
N ILE A 92 5.39 1.38 8.73
CA ILE A 92 4.73 2.65 8.44
C ILE A 92 3.26 2.50 8.85
N VAL A 93 2.78 3.41 9.69
CA VAL A 93 1.37 3.48 10.10
C VAL A 93 0.70 4.60 9.32
N VAL A 94 -0.31 4.25 8.52
CA VAL A 94 -1.10 5.21 7.75
C VAL A 94 -2.51 5.23 8.32
N GLN A 95 -2.98 6.39 8.77
CA GLN A 95 -4.36 6.55 9.23
C GLN A 95 -5.25 6.91 8.04
N ILE A 96 -6.22 6.06 7.75
CA ILE A 96 -7.28 6.33 6.78
C ILE A 96 -8.45 6.93 7.58
N GLY A 97 -8.52 8.26 7.61
CA GLY A 97 -9.67 8.97 8.19
C GLY A 97 -10.95 8.54 7.48
N ARG A 98 -12.08 8.42 8.19
CA ARG A 98 -13.36 7.94 7.63
C ARG A 98 -13.71 8.73 6.35
N PRO A 99 -13.61 8.15 5.14
CA PRO A 99 -14.48 8.59 4.07
C PRO A 99 -15.87 8.07 4.45
N GLN A 100 -16.93 8.79 4.12
CA GLN A 100 -18.27 8.31 4.38
C GLN A 100 -18.45 6.90 3.78
N ALA A 101 -18.58 5.91 4.67
CA ALA A 101 -19.02 4.53 4.45
C ALA A 101 -18.29 3.66 3.40
N VAL A 102 -17.03 3.28 3.62
CA VAL A 102 -16.54 1.96 3.15
C VAL A 102 -15.64 1.34 4.22
N SER A 103 -16.02 0.15 4.70
CA SER A 103 -15.28 -0.63 5.70
C SER A 103 -14.21 -1.47 5.02
N ILE A 104 -12.93 -1.28 5.36
CA ILE A 104 -11.83 -2.08 4.79
C ILE A 104 -11.83 -3.53 5.34
N THR A 105 -12.55 -3.84 6.43
CA THR A 105 -12.71 -5.25 6.84
C THR A 105 -13.55 -6.07 5.85
N ASP A 106 -14.40 -5.44 5.06
CA ASP A 106 -15.10 -6.11 3.95
C ASP A 106 -14.16 -6.35 2.75
N PHE A 107 -13.00 -5.67 2.69
CA PHE A 107 -11.99 -5.80 1.64
C PHE A 107 -11.05 -6.99 1.86
N LEU A 108 -10.79 -7.41 3.11
CA LEU A 108 -9.89 -8.53 3.41
C LEU A 108 -10.56 -9.91 3.44
N ASN A 109 -11.87 -9.97 3.63
CA ASN A 109 -12.62 -11.23 3.78
C ASN A 109 -13.38 -11.67 2.51
N GLY A 110 -13.04 -11.08 1.35
CA GLY A 110 -13.58 -11.39 0.01
C GLY A 110 -12.68 -12.27 -0.86
#